data_AF-A0A836UGX7-F1
#
_entry.id   AF-A0A836UGX7-F1
#
_cell.length_a   1.000
_cell.length_b   1.000
_cell.length_c   1.000
_cell.angle_alpha   90.00
_cell.angle_beta   90.00
_cell.angle_gamma   90.00
#
_symmetry.space_group_name_H-M   'P 1'
#
loop_
_entity.id
_entity.type
_entity.pdbx_description
1 polymer ?
#
loop_
_entity_poly.entity_id
_entity_poly.type
_entity_poly.pdbx_seq_one_letter_code
_entity_poly.pdbx_strand_id
1 'polypeptide(L)'
;MKKIFKITVIVIIGIPIIYFSILASTGILFNHHYKVGNFNIYSDSEINSPDILIEKVNSRVIACEIFKENLEHNIYISSSEKKFSFFAKILGSSYPAQGFNVNYLNKIFISESFINETQKERKAANKIIPYSALEGDIIEVICHEIIHSFVYEKLGAKKYALVPFWKQEGYAEYAANISVKEKDSLYNFNNRVDIYLDDGFWGDNKAVKDYYEAELLVENLIENKKQSFDLLMSDSITLDYARNQLYVSEIVFTSPK
;
A
#
# COMPACT_ATOMS: atom_id res chain seq x y z
N MET A 1 19.01 15.29 -44.29
CA MET A 1 19.13 16.06 -43.03
C MET A 1 17.82 16.72 -42.58
N LYS A 2 17.18 17.63 -43.35
CA LYS A 2 15.93 18.30 -42.92
C LYS A 2 14.75 17.36 -42.55
N LYS A 3 14.57 16.25 -43.28
CA LYS A 3 13.50 15.26 -43.00
C LYS A 3 13.77 14.45 -41.72
N ILE A 4 15.01 14.03 -41.50
CA ILE A 4 15.44 13.33 -40.28
C ILE A 4 15.29 14.27 -39.07
N PHE A 5 15.75 15.53 -39.18
CA PHE A 5 15.58 16.53 -38.13
C PHE A 5 14.10 16.79 -37.78
N LYS A 6 13.21 16.90 -38.77
CA LYS A 6 11.76 17.04 -38.53
C LYS A 6 11.18 15.82 -37.80
N ILE A 7 11.54 14.61 -38.21
CA ILE A 7 11.09 13.37 -37.55
C ILE A 7 11.61 13.34 -36.11
N THR A 8 12.88 13.66 -35.89
CA THR A 8 13.48 13.71 -34.54
C THR A 8 12.76 14.72 -33.65
N VAL A 9 12.45 15.93 -34.13
CA VAL A 9 11.70 16.93 -33.36
C VAL A 9 10.27 16.46 -33.06
N ILE A 10 9.58 15.86 -34.03
CA ILE A 10 8.24 15.28 -33.82
C ILE A 10 8.27 14.16 -32.78
N VAL A 11 9.30 13.32 -32.77
CA VAL A 11 9.45 12.24 -31.80
C VAL A 11 9.75 12.80 -30.41
N ILE A 12 10.70 13.72 -30.29
CA ILE A 12 11.13 14.33 -29.02
C ILE A 12 9.99 15.11 -28.36
N ILE A 13 9.14 15.78 -29.13
CA ILE A 13 8.01 16.56 -28.59
C ILE A 13 6.74 15.72 -28.50
N GLY A 14 6.47 14.90 -29.51
CA GLY A 14 5.26 14.11 -29.62
C GLY A 14 5.16 13.00 -28.57
N ILE A 15 6.27 12.30 -28.27
CA ILE A 15 6.25 11.25 -27.24
C ILE A 15 5.89 11.82 -25.85
N PRO A 16 6.54 12.89 -25.35
CA PRO A 16 6.12 13.53 -24.11
C PRO A 16 4.67 14.01 -24.13
N ILE A 17 4.21 14.63 -25.21
CA ILE A 17 2.80 15.07 -25.30
C ILE A 17 1.86 13.87 -25.16
N ILE A 18 2.11 12.78 -25.88
CA ILE A 18 1.30 11.55 -25.78
C ILE A 18 1.35 11.00 -24.36
N TYR A 19 2.54 10.92 -23.76
CA TYR A 19 2.75 10.44 -22.40
C TYR A 19 1.94 11.26 -21.38
N PHE A 20 2.11 12.59 -21.38
CA PHE A 20 1.36 13.48 -20.48
C PHE A 20 -0.15 13.47 -20.78
N SER A 21 -0.54 13.30 -22.04
CA SER A 21 -1.95 13.15 -22.40
C SER A 21 -2.55 11.89 -21.76
N ILE A 22 -1.85 10.75 -21.81
CA ILE A 22 -2.30 9.49 -21.16
C ILE A 22 -2.45 9.69 -19.64
N LEU A 23 -1.50 10.38 -19.00
CA LEU A 23 -1.55 10.66 -17.57
C LEU A 23 -2.67 11.62 -17.17
N ALA A 24 -2.93 12.65 -17.99
CA ALA A 24 -4.01 13.60 -17.74
C ALA A 24 -5.40 12.97 -17.98
N SER A 25 -5.51 12.07 -18.96
CA SER A 25 -6.77 11.43 -19.38
C SER A 25 -7.03 10.05 -18.76
N THR A 26 -6.27 9.65 -17.73
CA THR A 26 -6.37 8.31 -17.14
C THR A 26 -7.81 7.93 -16.79
N GLY A 27 -8.60 8.84 -16.23
CA GLY A 27 -9.99 8.56 -15.83
C GLY A 27 -10.92 8.21 -17.00
N ILE A 28 -10.62 8.68 -18.22
CA ILE A 28 -11.40 8.37 -19.44
C ILE A 28 -11.22 6.90 -19.86
N LEU A 29 -10.16 6.24 -19.39
CA LEU A 29 -9.86 4.83 -19.72
C LEU A 29 -10.63 3.83 -18.83
N PHE A 30 -11.49 4.32 -17.94
CA PHE A 30 -12.33 3.54 -17.03
C PHE A 30 -13.82 3.75 -17.38
N ASN A 31 -14.63 2.71 -17.19
CA ASN A 31 -16.03 2.70 -17.63
C ASN A 31 -16.96 3.46 -16.67
N HIS A 32 -16.61 3.48 -15.38
CA HIS A 32 -17.43 4.04 -14.32
C HIS A 32 -16.63 5.08 -13.54
N HIS A 33 -17.32 6.11 -13.06
CA HIS A 33 -16.77 7.14 -12.20
C HIS A 33 -17.76 7.47 -11.07
N TYR A 34 -17.28 7.40 -9.83
CA TYR A 34 -18.05 7.71 -8.63
C TYR A 34 -17.32 8.78 -7.83
N LYS A 35 -18.09 9.74 -7.29
CA LYS A 35 -17.56 10.76 -6.39
C LYS A 35 -18.27 10.68 -5.05
N VAL A 36 -17.50 10.42 -4.00
CA VAL A 36 -18.00 10.30 -2.62
C VAL A 36 -17.06 11.11 -1.72
N GLY A 37 -17.53 12.26 -1.23
CA GLY A 37 -16.68 13.17 -0.45
C GLY A 37 -15.43 13.64 -1.21
N ASN A 38 -14.26 13.40 -0.61
CA ASN A 38 -12.92 13.66 -1.13
C ASN A 38 -12.38 12.51 -2.02
N PHE A 39 -13.18 11.49 -2.33
CA PHE A 39 -12.76 10.35 -3.15
C PHE A 39 -13.37 10.43 -4.55
N ASN A 40 -12.51 10.30 -5.58
CA ASN A 40 -12.92 10.06 -6.96
C ASN A 40 -12.50 8.64 -7.33
N ILE A 41 -13.47 7.75 -7.59
CA ILE A 41 -13.25 6.34 -7.91
C ILE A 41 -13.54 6.11 -9.38
N TYR A 42 -12.54 5.69 -10.12
CA TYR A 42 -12.63 5.27 -11.52
C TYR A 42 -12.52 3.75 -11.57
N SER A 43 -13.50 3.07 -12.15
CA SER A 43 -13.56 1.60 -12.14
C SER A 43 -13.94 1.01 -13.49
N ASP A 44 -13.38 -0.16 -13.79
CA ASP A 44 -13.75 -0.95 -14.96
C ASP A 44 -15.10 -1.65 -14.80
N SER A 45 -15.40 -2.03 -13.57
CA SER A 45 -16.62 -2.71 -13.17
C SER A 45 -17.54 -1.77 -12.37
N GLU A 46 -18.84 -2.01 -12.46
CA GLU A 46 -19.83 -1.28 -11.67
C GLU A 46 -19.63 -1.55 -10.17
N ILE A 47 -19.69 -0.49 -9.35
CA ILE A 47 -19.64 -0.58 -7.89
C ILE A 47 -21.04 -0.26 -7.38
N ASN A 48 -21.76 -1.28 -6.90
CA ASN A 48 -23.16 -1.15 -6.50
C ASN A 48 -23.38 -0.14 -5.35
N SER A 49 -22.38 0.07 -4.50
CA SER A 49 -22.50 0.94 -3.31
C SER A 49 -21.17 1.62 -3.00
N PRO A 50 -20.78 2.64 -3.78
CA PRO A 50 -19.51 3.34 -3.60
C PRO A 50 -19.45 4.06 -2.23
N ASP A 51 -20.58 4.53 -1.70
CA ASP A 51 -20.64 5.16 -0.38
C ASP A 51 -20.26 4.18 0.74
N ILE A 52 -20.73 2.93 0.68
CA ILE A 52 -20.40 1.89 1.66
C ILE A 52 -18.93 1.49 1.55
N LEU A 53 -18.37 1.44 0.34
CA LEU A 53 -16.94 1.20 0.14
C LEU A 53 -16.12 2.29 0.84
N ILE A 54 -16.45 3.55 0.61
CA ILE A 54 -15.75 4.68 1.22
C ILE A 54 -15.98 4.77 2.73
N GLU A 55 -17.16 4.42 3.23
CA GLU A 55 -17.42 4.31 4.66
C GLU A 55 -16.46 3.30 5.31
N LYS A 56 -16.29 2.11 4.70
CA LYS A 56 -15.36 1.09 5.18
C LYS A 56 -13.91 1.57 5.13
N VAL A 57 -13.48 2.21 4.05
CA VAL A 57 -12.14 2.79 3.92
C VAL A 57 -11.90 3.83 5.01
N ASN A 58 -12.79 4.81 5.16
CA ASN A 58 -12.71 5.84 6.18
C ASN A 58 -12.69 5.26 7.59
N SER A 59 -13.49 4.24 7.87
CA SER A 59 -13.53 3.57 9.17
C SER A 59 -12.20 2.92 9.56
N ARG A 60 -11.34 2.60 8.58
CA ARG A 60 -9.98 2.09 8.81
C ARG A 60 -8.97 3.21 8.93
N VAL A 61 -8.90 4.09 7.94
CA VAL A 61 -7.81 5.08 7.85
C VAL A 61 -7.90 6.19 8.91
N ILE A 62 -9.06 6.42 9.52
CA ILE A 62 -9.23 7.40 10.60
C ILE A 62 -8.44 7.06 11.87
N ALA A 63 -8.10 5.78 12.07
CA ALA A 63 -7.29 5.33 13.22
C ALA A 63 -5.81 5.70 13.09
N CYS A 64 -5.35 6.08 11.90
CA CYS A 64 -3.96 6.45 11.64
C CYS A 64 -3.59 7.79 12.30
N GLU A 65 -2.46 7.85 13.01
CA GLU A 65 -1.95 9.07 13.70
C GLU A 65 -1.89 10.29 12.76
N ILE A 66 -1.56 10.06 11.49
CA ILE A 66 -1.36 11.10 10.48
C ILE A 66 -2.56 11.30 9.55
N PHE A 67 -3.75 10.82 9.94
CA PHE A 67 -4.98 10.95 9.15
C PHE A 67 -5.23 12.38 8.65
N LYS A 68 -5.67 12.50 7.40
CA LYS A 68 -6.03 13.78 6.75
C LYS A 68 -7.42 13.70 6.13
N GLU A 69 -8.41 14.23 6.87
CA GLU A 69 -9.83 14.17 6.52
C GLU A 69 -10.17 14.70 5.12
N ASN A 70 -9.52 15.77 4.68
CA ASN A 70 -9.87 16.48 3.44
C ASN A 70 -8.86 16.27 2.30
N LEU A 71 -7.98 15.26 2.38
CA LEU A 71 -7.05 14.97 1.31
C LEU A 71 -7.79 14.29 0.15
N GLU A 72 -7.75 14.86 -1.05
CA GLU A 72 -8.41 14.26 -2.21
C GLU A 72 -7.67 13.00 -2.65
N HIS A 73 -8.40 11.93 -2.98
CA HIS A 73 -7.84 10.69 -3.52
C HIS A 73 -8.49 10.31 -4.84
N ASN A 74 -7.70 10.13 -5.90
CA ASN A 74 -8.16 9.56 -7.17
C ASN A 74 -7.75 8.08 -7.25
N ILE A 75 -8.73 7.20 -7.13
CA ILE A 75 -8.55 5.74 -7.06
C ILE A 75 -8.99 5.13 -8.39
N TYR A 76 -8.12 4.34 -9.01
CA TYR A 76 -8.31 3.69 -10.30
C TYR A 76 -8.31 2.17 -10.13
N ILE A 77 -9.50 1.56 -10.15
CA ILE A 77 -9.70 0.13 -9.90
C ILE A 77 -9.79 -0.60 -11.24
N SER A 78 -8.75 -1.35 -11.57
CA SER A 78 -8.67 -2.15 -12.79
C SER A 78 -9.13 -3.58 -12.50
N SER A 79 -10.15 -4.06 -13.22
CA SER A 79 -10.57 -5.47 -13.16
C SER A 79 -9.74 -6.38 -14.07
N SER A 80 -8.79 -5.80 -14.81
CA SER A 80 -7.89 -6.50 -15.73
C SER A 80 -6.42 -6.24 -15.40
N GLU A 81 -5.68 -7.33 -15.15
CA GLU A 81 -4.22 -7.31 -14.98
C GLU A 81 -3.48 -6.65 -16.15
N LYS A 82 -4.01 -6.78 -17.38
CA LYS A 82 -3.39 -6.15 -18.56
C LYS A 82 -3.47 -4.62 -18.50
N LYS A 83 -4.59 -4.09 -18.01
CA LYS A 83 -4.77 -2.64 -17.84
C LYS A 83 -3.93 -2.14 -16.66
N PHE A 84 -3.95 -2.85 -15.54
CA PHE A 84 -3.14 -2.51 -14.37
C PHE A 84 -1.63 -2.51 -14.70
N SER A 85 -1.12 -3.59 -15.29
CA SER A 85 0.29 -3.69 -15.69
C SER A 85 0.72 -2.65 -16.72
N PHE A 86 -0.18 -2.22 -17.61
CA PHE A 86 0.07 -1.10 -18.52
C PHE A 86 0.34 0.20 -17.75
N PHE A 87 -0.50 0.54 -16.78
CA PHE A 87 -0.29 1.74 -15.96
C PHE A 87 0.95 1.62 -15.08
N ALA A 88 1.16 0.47 -14.43
CA ALA A 88 2.37 0.23 -13.62
C ALA A 88 3.65 0.47 -14.44
N LYS A 89 3.70 -0.04 -15.68
CA LYS A 89 4.84 0.12 -16.58
C LYS A 89 5.07 1.56 -17.03
N ILE A 90 4.01 2.31 -17.35
CA ILE A 90 4.11 3.71 -17.81
C ILE A 90 4.48 4.65 -16.67
N LEU A 91 4.06 4.33 -15.45
CA LEU A 91 4.32 5.11 -14.24
C LEU A 91 5.61 4.69 -13.53
N GLY A 92 6.29 3.65 -14.01
CA GLY A 92 7.54 3.16 -13.41
C GLY A 92 7.35 2.51 -12.05
N SER A 93 6.15 1.98 -11.79
CA SER A 93 5.85 1.24 -10.56
C SER A 93 6.33 -0.21 -10.65
N SER A 94 6.59 -0.80 -9.50
CA SER A 94 6.93 -2.22 -9.35
C SER A 94 5.74 -3.10 -9.74
N TYR A 95 6.00 -4.19 -10.47
CA TYR A 95 5.01 -5.18 -10.88
C TYR A 95 5.62 -6.58 -10.76
N PRO A 96 4.87 -7.61 -10.30
CA PRO A 96 3.46 -7.59 -9.90
C PRO A 96 3.20 -6.88 -8.56
N ALA A 97 2.04 -6.25 -8.41
CA ALA A 97 1.60 -5.56 -7.19
C ALA A 97 0.06 -5.49 -7.13
N GLN A 98 -0.52 -5.51 -5.93
CA GLN A 98 -1.98 -5.41 -5.73
C GLN A 98 -2.49 -3.96 -5.83
N GLY A 99 -1.62 -2.99 -5.54
CA GLY A 99 -1.86 -1.57 -5.70
C GLY A 99 -0.55 -0.82 -5.88
N PHE A 100 -0.65 0.45 -6.26
CA PHE A 100 0.46 1.39 -6.08
C PHE A 100 -0.06 2.84 -6.07
N ASN A 101 0.66 3.68 -5.33
CA ASN A 101 0.40 5.11 -5.23
C ASN A 101 1.42 5.95 -6.01
N VAL A 102 0.93 6.86 -6.84
CA VAL A 102 1.73 7.89 -7.51
C VAL A 102 1.40 9.25 -6.88
N ASN A 103 1.97 9.50 -5.71
CA ASN A 103 1.63 10.63 -4.85
C ASN A 103 1.69 11.99 -5.56
N TYR A 104 2.72 12.25 -6.36
CA TYR A 104 2.88 13.53 -7.06
C TYR A 104 1.85 13.77 -8.18
N LEU A 105 1.11 12.74 -8.60
CA LEU A 105 -0.02 12.87 -9.52
C LEU A 105 -1.37 12.75 -8.82
N ASN A 106 -1.38 12.49 -7.51
CA ASN A 106 -2.56 12.11 -6.75
C ASN A 106 -3.36 10.99 -7.44
N LYS A 107 -2.70 9.86 -7.74
CA LYS A 107 -3.33 8.70 -8.38
C LYS A 107 -2.96 7.42 -7.63
N ILE A 108 -3.98 6.68 -7.22
CA ILE A 108 -3.87 5.35 -6.62
C ILE A 108 -4.41 4.36 -7.63
N PHE A 109 -3.63 3.34 -7.97
CA PHE A 109 -4.06 2.27 -8.87
C PHE A 109 -4.23 0.99 -8.08
N ILE A 110 -5.32 0.28 -8.31
CA ILE A 110 -5.69 -0.95 -7.61
C ILE A 110 -5.93 -2.04 -8.65
N SER A 111 -5.34 -3.22 -8.43
CA SER A 111 -5.56 -4.39 -9.27
C SER A 111 -6.57 -5.33 -8.61
N GLU A 112 -7.85 -5.15 -8.94
CA GLU A 112 -8.93 -6.00 -8.40
C GLU A 112 -8.71 -7.48 -8.78
N SER A 113 -8.23 -7.75 -9.99
CA SER A 113 -7.97 -9.12 -10.44
C SER A 113 -6.90 -9.84 -9.61
N PHE A 114 -5.76 -9.19 -9.35
CA PHE A 114 -4.67 -9.80 -8.59
C PHE A 114 -4.98 -9.91 -7.09
N ILE A 115 -5.75 -8.97 -6.53
CA ILE A 115 -6.26 -9.07 -5.16
C ILE A 115 -7.14 -10.31 -5.01
N ASN A 116 -8.10 -10.49 -5.93
CA ASN A 116 -8.99 -11.65 -5.92
C ASN A 116 -8.24 -12.97 -6.14
N GLU A 117 -7.24 -12.99 -7.02
CA GLU A 117 -6.37 -14.14 -7.24
C GLU A 117 -5.57 -14.48 -5.98
N THR A 118 -4.93 -13.48 -5.36
CA THR A 118 -4.16 -13.61 -4.12
C THR A 118 -5.01 -14.21 -3.00
N GLN A 119 -6.22 -13.69 -2.80
CA GLN A 119 -7.15 -14.21 -1.80
C GLN A 119 -7.52 -15.68 -2.07
N LYS A 120 -7.85 -15.99 -3.33
CA LYS A 120 -8.25 -17.34 -3.75
C LYS A 120 -7.11 -18.35 -3.53
N GLU A 121 -5.90 -18.05 -3.98
CA GLU A 121 -4.74 -18.94 -3.89
C GLU A 121 -4.36 -19.22 -2.44
N ARG A 122 -4.31 -18.18 -1.61
CA ARG A 122 -3.94 -18.32 -0.19
C ARG A 122 -4.98 -19.05 0.62
N LYS A 123 -6.26 -18.80 0.33
CA LYS A 123 -7.36 -19.57 0.93
C LYS A 123 -7.26 -21.05 0.55
N ALA A 124 -6.96 -21.36 -0.72
CA ALA A 124 -6.77 -22.74 -1.17
C ALA A 124 -5.55 -23.42 -0.52
N ALA A 125 -4.49 -22.66 -0.24
CA ALA A 125 -3.28 -23.16 0.40
C ALA A 125 -3.33 -23.17 1.94
N ASN A 126 -4.42 -22.69 2.56
CA ASN A 126 -4.51 -22.44 4.00
C ASN A 126 -3.36 -21.54 4.53
N LYS A 127 -3.01 -20.50 3.75
CA LYS A 127 -1.94 -19.53 4.03
C LYS A 127 -2.45 -18.08 4.03
N ILE A 128 -3.66 -17.87 4.54
CA ILE A 128 -4.17 -16.51 4.76
C ILE A 128 -3.35 -15.87 5.88
N ILE A 129 -2.87 -14.65 5.63
CA ILE A 129 -2.12 -13.86 6.59
C ILE A 129 -3.03 -12.69 6.95
N PRO A 130 -3.76 -12.74 8.07
CA PRO A 130 -4.70 -11.70 8.42
C PRO A 130 -3.98 -10.38 8.67
N TYR A 131 -4.67 -9.25 8.50
CA TYR A 131 -4.14 -7.92 8.78
C TYR A 131 -2.87 -7.62 7.99
N SER A 132 -2.90 -7.88 6.69
CA SER A 132 -1.82 -7.49 5.78
C SER A 132 -2.37 -7.46 4.36
N ALA A 133 -1.72 -6.76 3.43
CA ALA A 133 -2.06 -6.80 2.00
C ALA A 133 -2.04 -8.22 1.43
N LEU A 134 -1.37 -9.12 2.11
CA LEU A 134 -1.29 -10.53 1.79
C LEU A 134 -2.61 -11.29 2.07
N GLU A 135 -3.61 -10.67 2.70
CA GLU A 135 -4.94 -11.23 2.88
C GLU A 135 -5.77 -11.24 1.57
N GLY A 136 -5.48 -10.32 0.66
CA GLY A 136 -6.24 -10.12 -0.58
C GLY A 136 -7.61 -9.46 -0.32
N ASP A 137 -7.68 -8.50 0.61
CA ASP A 137 -8.86 -7.66 0.84
C ASP A 137 -8.69 -6.31 0.12
N ILE A 138 -9.58 -5.99 -0.81
CA ILE A 138 -9.54 -4.74 -1.56
C ILE A 138 -9.65 -3.49 -0.67
N ILE A 139 -10.41 -3.56 0.44
CA ILE A 139 -10.52 -2.42 1.35
C ILE A 139 -9.18 -2.18 2.04
N GLU A 140 -8.50 -3.26 2.43
CA GLU A 140 -7.17 -3.20 3.03
C GLU A 140 -6.17 -2.55 2.06
N VAL A 141 -6.12 -3.03 0.81
CA VAL A 141 -5.17 -2.52 -0.18
C VAL A 141 -5.45 -1.05 -0.51
N ILE A 142 -6.71 -0.64 -0.63
CA ILE A 142 -7.06 0.78 -0.81
C ILE A 142 -6.58 1.61 0.39
N CYS A 143 -6.78 1.12 1.61
CA CYS A 143 -6.33 1.82 2.81
C CYS A 143 -4.81 1.94 2.85
N HIS A 144 -4.08 0.86 2.57
CA HIS A 144 -2.62 0.85 2.45
C HIS A 144 -2.14 1.97 1.51
N GLU A 145 -2.68 2.03 0.29
CA GLU A 145 -2.27 3.04 -0.68
C GLU A 145 -2.65 4.47 -0.26
N ILE A 146 -3.78 4.67 0.43
CA ILE A 146 -4.14 5.97 1.01
C ILE A 146 -3.16 6.40 2.09
N ILE A 147 -2.66 5.47 2.92
CA ILE A 147 -1.65 5.80 3.94
C ILE A 147 -0.39 6.36 3.30
N HIS A 148 0.06 5.82 2.15
CA HIS A 148 1.18 6.42 1.40
C HIS A 148 0.94 7.89 1.06
N SER A 149 -0.30 8.29 0.72
CA SER A 149 -0.65 9.69 0.52
C SER A 149 -0.61 10.53 1.79
N PHE A 150 -1.04 10.01 2.94
CA PHE A 150 -0.91 10.72 4.21
C PHE A 150 0.55 10.90 4.62
N VAL A 151 1.38 9.86 4.44
CA VAL A 151 2.82 9.92 4.70
C VAL A 151 3.48 10.95 3.78
N TYR A 152 3.13 10.94 2.49
CA TYR A 152 3.66 11.90 1.52
C TYR A 152 3.28 13.34 1.87
N GLU A 153 2.03 13.60 2.24
CA GLU A 153 1.56 14.94 2.63
C GLU A 153 2.23 15.41 3.93
N LYS A 154 2.40 14.53 4.92
CA LYS A 154 3.03 14.85 6.20
C LYS A 154 4.54 15.11 6.08
N LEU A 155 5.26 14.32 5.27
CA LEU A 155 6.73 14.42 5.14
C LEU A 155 7.17 15.37 4.02
N GLY A 156 6.34 15.55 3.01
CA GLY A 156 6.69 16.22 1.76
C GLY A 156 7.56 15.36 0.85
N ALA A 157 7.54 15.68 -0.45
CA ALA A 157 8.16 14.89 -1.51
C ALA A 157 9.63 14.52 -1.28
N LYS A 158 10.43 15.48 -0.79
CA LYS A 158 11.88 15.30 -0.60
C LYS A 158 12.19 14.27 0.49
N LYS A 159 11.51 14.37 1.64
CA LYS A 159 11.75 13.45 2.76
C LYS A 159 11.14 12.09 2.44
N TYR A 160 9.94 12.06 1.85
CA TYR A 160 9.29 10.81 1.42
C TYR A 160 10.20 9.96 0.54
N ALA A 161 10.86 10.56 -0.46
CA ALA A 161 11.76 9.85 -1.37
C ALA A 161 13.00 9.22 -0.70
N LEU A 162 13.32 9.61 0.54
CA LEU A 162 14.46 9.10 1.30
C LEU A 162 14.03 8.08 2.38
N VAL A 163 12.73 7.89 2.62
CA VAL A 163 12.25 6.94 3.62
C VAL A 163 12.62 5.52 3.15
N PRO A 164 13.26 4.68 3.99
CA PRO A 164 13.60 3.32 3.62
C PRO A 164 12.33 2.47 3.46
N PHE A 165 12.39 1.48 2.57
CA PHE A 165 11.30 0.54 2.25
C PHE A 165 10.53 0.05 3.48
N TRP A 166 11.23 -0.47 4.49
CA TRP A 166 10.59 -1.06 5.67
C TRP A 166 9.73 -0.07 6.48
N LYS A 167 10.03 1.23 6.40
CA LYS A 167 9.20 2.26 7.03
C LYS A 167 8.04 2.68 6.14
N GLN A 168 8.27 2.79 4.82
CA GLN A 168 7.22 3.15 3.88
C GLN A 168 6.12 2.09 3.88
N GLU A 169 6.47 0.86 3.53
CA GLU A 169 5.53 -0.25 3.44
C GLU A 169 5.06 -0.69 4.81
N GLY A 170 5.97 -0.81 5.79
CA GLY A 170 5.62 -1.26 7.13
C GLY A 170 4.61 -0.34 7.83
N TYR A 171 4.74 0.98 7.66
CA TYR A 171 3.76 1.91 8.22
C TYR A 171 2.43 1.89 7.47
N ALA A 172 2.44 1.77 6.14
CA ALA A 172 1.22 1.66 5.35
C ALA A 172 0.41 0.41 5.72
N GLU A 173 1.06 -0.75 5.80
CA GLU A 173 0.47 -2.03 6.23
C GLU A 173 -0.07 -1.93 7.67
N TYR A 174 0.74 -1.44 8.61
CA TYR A 174 0.34 -1.31 10.01
C TYR A 174 -0.87 -0.40 10.16
N ALA A 175 -0.82 0.80 9.56
CA ALA A 175 -1.84 1.83 9.73
C ALA A 175 -3.15 1.49 9.01
N ALA A 176 -3.11 0.78 7.88
CA ALA A 176 -4.30 0.28 7.20
C ALA A 176 -5.12 -0.70 8.07
N ASN A 177 -4.46 -1.37 9.03
CA ASN A 177 -5.05 -2.45 9.81
C ASN A 177 -5.28 -2.12 11.30
N ILE A 178 -4.92 -0.93 11.81
CA ILE A 178 -5.09 -0.56 13.23
C ILE A 178 -6.52 -0.86 13.72
N SER A 179 -7.52 -0.22 13.09
CA SER A 179 -8.91 -0.35 13.53
C SER A 179 -9.47 -1.78 13.43
N VAL A 180 -8.92 -2.62 12.55
CA VAL A 180 -9.37 -4.01 12.37
C VAL A 180 -8.78 -4.85 13.50
N LYS A 181 -7.49 -4.68 13.79
CA LYS A 181 -6.78 -5.33 14.89
C LYS A 181 -7.37 -4.95 16.26
N GLU A 182 -7.71 -3.69 16.48
CA GLU A 182 -8.33 -3.23 17.74
C GLU A 182 -9.73 -3.82 17.99
N LYS A 183 -10.47 -4.16 16.93
CA LYS A 183 -11.81 -4.74 17.02
C LYS A 183 -11.79 -6.26 17.11
N ASP A 184 -10.68 -6.91 16.74
CA ASP A 184 -10.55 -8.36 16.84
C ASP A 184 -10.06 -8.77 18.23
N SER A 185 -10.95 -9.34 19.04
CA SER A 185 -10.60 -9.89 20.35
C SER A 185 -9.62 -11.07 20.31
N LEU A 186 -9.40 -11.69 19.15
CA LEU A 186 -8.46 -12.79 18.95
C LEU A 186 -7.09 -12.30 18.45
N TYR A 187 -6.95 -11.01 18.16
CA TYR A 187 -5.69 -10.44 17.69
C TYR A 187 -4.60 -10.62 18.76
N ASN A 188 -3.45 -11.14 18.33
CA ASN A 188 -2.27 -11.29 19.17
C ASN A 188 -1.02 -11.05 18.31
N PHE A 189 -0.24 -10.03 18.69
CA PHE A 189 1.01 -9.68 18.03
C PHE A 189 2.00 -10.86 17.98
N ASN A 190 2.08 -11.65 19.06
CA ASN A 190 3.02 -12.79 19.11
C ASN A 190 2.68 -13.88 18.10
N ASN A 191 1.39 -14.12 17.82
CA ASN A 191 0.99 -15.08 16.78
C ASN A 191 1.51 -14.65 15.40
N ARG A 192 1.60 -13.34 15.13
CA ARG A 192 2.17 -12.81 13.89
C ARG A 192 3.67 -13.03 13.84
N VAL A 193 4.36 -12.81 14.95
CA VAL A 193 5.80 -13.11 15.08
C VAL A 193 6.06 -14.60 14.85
N ASP A 194 5.24 -15.49 15.40
CA ASP A 194 5.36 -16.93 15.18
C ASP A 194 5.25 -17.29 13.68
N ILE A 195 4.32 -16.67 12.94
CA ILE A 195 4.21 -16.84 11.48
C ILE A 195 5.49 -16.35 10.79
N TYR A 196 6.03 -15.20 11.19
CA TYR A 196 7.28 -14.67 10.61
C TYR A 196 8.48 -15.60 10.80
N LEU A 197 8.57 -16.24 11.97
CA LEU A 197 9.67 -17.16 12.31
C LEU A 197 9.50 -18.57 11.70
N ASP A 198 8.31 -18.94 11.26
CA ASP A 198 8.08 -20.22 10.58
C ASP A 198 8.62 -20.19 9.14
N ASP A 199 9.88 -20.60 8.95
CA ASP A 199 10.49 -20.71 7.62
C ASP A 199 9.74 -21.67 6.68
N GLY A 200 9.04 -22.68 7.22
CA GLY A 200 8.20 -23.60 6.44
C GLY A 200 6.96 -22.92 5.87
N PHE A 201 6.43 -21.90 6.56
CA PHE A 201 5.32 -21.10 6.08
C PHE A 201 5.69 -20.31 4.81
N TRP A 202 6.85 -19.66 4.81
CA TRP A 202 7.31 -18.77 3.74
C TRP A 202 7.90 -19.50 2.54
N GLY A 203 8.57 -20.64 2.75
CA GLY A 203 9.32 -21.32 1.70
C GLY A 203 10.31 -20.36 1.01
N ASP A 204 10.32 -20.34 -0.32
CA ASP A 204 11.22 -19.47 -1.10
C ASP A 204 10.70 -18.03 -1.30
N ASN A 205 9.56 -17.66 -0.70
CA ASN A 205 8.92 -16.37 -0.95
C ASN A 205 9.48 -15.23 -0.09
N LYS A 206 10.76 -14.91 -0.33
CA LYS A 206 11.50 -13.91 0.45
C LYS A 206 10.90 -12.50 0.37
N ALA A 207 10.45 -12.09 -0.80
CA ALA A 207 9.88 -10.74 -0.98
C ALA A 207 8.64 -10.54 -0.09
N VAL A 208 7.75 -11.52 -0.07
CA VAL A 208 6.54 -11.47 0.78
C VAL A 208 6.91 -11.50 2.27
N LYS A 209 7.93 -12.28 2.65
CA LYS A 209 8.46 -12.31 4.03
C LYS A 209 9.03 -10.94 4.44
N ASP A 210 9.75 -10.26 3.54
CA ASP A 210 10.34 -8.94 3.81
C ASP A 210 9.25 -7.85 4.02
N TYR A 211 8.15 -7.89 3.27
CA TYR A 211 6.98 -7.02 3.50
C TYR A 211 6.34 -7.28 4.87
N TYR A 212 6.16 -8.55 5.21
CA TYR A 212 5.59 -8.93 6.50
C TYR A 212 6.49 -8.54 7.68
N GLU A 213 7.81 -8.69 7.53
CA GLU A 213 8.79 -8.18 8.50
C GLU A 213 8.63 -6.67 8.69
N ALA A 214 8.54 -5.90 7.61
CA ALA A 214 8.40 -4.45 7.67
C ALA A 214 7.20 -4.02 8.52
N GLU A 215 6.04 -4.66 8.33
CA GLU A 215 4.86 -4.39 9.14
C GLU A 215 5.10 -4.71 10.62
N LEU A 216 5.63 -5.90 10.94
CA LEU A 216 5.92 -6.31 12.32
C LEU A 216 6.87 -5.36 13.04
N LEU A 217 7.90 -4.89 12.34
CA LEU A 217 8.86 -3.94 12.88
C LEU A 217 8.18 -2.63 13.24
N VAL A 218 7.35 -2.08 12.35
CA VAL A 218 6.64 -0.83 12.59
C VAL A 218 5.60 -0.98 13.70
N GLU A 219 4.80 -2.04 13.65
CA GLU A 219 3.80 -2.35 14.67
C GLU A 219 4.45 -2.50 16.06
N ASN A 220 5.56 -3.23 16.18
CA ASN A 220 6.27 -3.36 17.46
C ASN A 220 6.77 -2.01 17.98
N LEU A 221 7.35 -1.19 17.10
CA LEU A 221 7.89 0.11 17.49
C LEU A 221 6.79 1.09 17.93
N ILE A 222 5.68 1.15 17.20
CA ILE A 222 4.58 2.05 17.55
C ILE A 222 3.78 1.50 18.73
N GLU A 223 3.32 0.25 18.68
CA GLU A 223 2.40 -0.28 19.69
C GLU A 223 3.12 -0.72 20.97
N ASN A 224 4.23 -1.44 20.87
CA ASN A 224 4.88 -2.00 22.06
C ASN A 224 5.94 -1.06 22.63
N LYS A 225 6.67 -0.34 21.76
CA LYS A 225 7.70 0.63 22.17
C LYS A 225 7.18 2.08 22.23
N LYS A 226 5.91 2.32 21.91
CA LYS A 226 5.23 3.62 22.02
C LYS A 226 5.96 4.74 21.28
N GLN A 227 6.56 4.41 20.13
CA GLN A 227 7.18 5.41 19.26
C GLN A 227 6.11 6.15 18.44
N SER A 228 6.22 7.48 18.36
CA SER A 228 5.42 8.30 17.46
C SER A 228 5.83 8.11 16.00
N PHE A 229 4.94 8.42 15.06
CA PHE A 229 5.26 8.49 13.63
C PHE A 229 6.53 9.32 13.33
N ASP A 230 6.65 10.52 13.91
CA ASP A 230 7.76 11.43 13.59
C ASP A 230 9.13 10.85 14.03
N LEU A 231 9.16 10.13 15.16
CA LEU A 231 10.35 9.40 15.61
C LEU A 231 10.65 8.19 14.71
N LEU A 232 9.65 7.38 14.39
CA LEU A 232 9.78 6.25 13.46
C LEU A 232 10.40 6.72 12.13
N MET A 233 9.89 7.81 11.57
CA MET A 233 10.33 8.39 10.30
C MET A 233 11.61 9.23 10.39
N SER A 234 12.32 9.21 11.53
CA SER A 234 13.63 9.85 11.69
C SER A 234 14.78 8.91 11.34
N ASP A 235 15.96 9.46 11.06
CA ASP A 235 17.16 8.67 10.75
C ASP A 235 17.72 7.93 11.98
N SER A 236 17.26 8.29 13.19
CA SER A 236 17.71 7.66 14.43
C SER A 236 17.19 6.22 14.60
N ILE A 237 16.05 5.91 13.99
CA ILE A 237 15.48 4.57 14.00
C ILE A 237 15.97 3.82 12.77
N THR A 238 16.97 2.96 12.97
CA THR A 238 17.56 2.13 11.91
C THR A 238 16.84 0.77 11.81
N LEU A 239 17.02 0.07 10.68
CA LEU A 239 16.50 -1.28 10.50
C LEU A 239 17.07 -2.25 11.55
N ASP A 240 18.37 -2.18 11.80
CA ASP A 240 19.04 -3.03 12.81
C ASP A 240 18.49 -2.77 14.21
N TYR A 241 18.25 -1.50 14.56
CA TYR A 241 17.59 -1.16 15.82
C TYR A 241 16.18 -1.78 15.89
N ALA A 242 15.37 -1.62 14.84
CA ALA A 242 14.01 -2.15 14.79
C ALA A 242 14.00 -3.68 14.97
N ARG A 243 14.86 -4.40 14.24
CA ARG A 243 15.03 -5.86 14.35
C ARG A 243 15.44 -6.27 15.77
N ASN A 244 16.44 -5.60 16.34
CA ASN A 244 16.86 -5.86 17.72
C ASN A 244 15.70 -5.64 18.71
N GLN A 245 14.84 -4.64 18.50
CA GLN A 245 13.67 -4.43 19.35
C GLN A 245 12.62 -5.53 19.23
N LEU A 246 12.46 -6.15 18.06
CA LEU A 246 11.54 -7.27 17.83
C LEU A 246 12.02 -8.55 18.52
N TYR A 247 13.30 -8.89 18.40
CA TYR A 247 13.86 -10.10 19.02
C TYR A 247 14.03 -9.97 20.55
N VAL A 248 14.28 -8.77 21.08
CA VAL A 248 14.33 -8.56 22.54
C VAL A 248 12.95 -8.68 23.17
N SER A 249 11.86 -8.36 22.46
CA SER A 249 10.50 -8.61 22.96
C SER A 249 10.21 -10.10 23.18
N GLU A 250 10.76 -10.99 22.35
CA GLU A 250 10.59 -12.45 22.53
C GLU A 250 11.13 -12.93 23.88
N ILE A 251 12.24 -12.34 24.36
CA ILE A 251 12.85 -12.69 25.66
C ILE A 251 11.94 -12.28 26.83
N VAL A 252 11.19 -11.19 26.68
CA VAL A 252 10.35 -10.65 27.77
C VAL A 252 8.98 -11.35 27.85
N PHE A 253 8.44 -11.83 26.72
CA PHE A 253 7.13 -12.48 26.68
C PHE A 253 7.16 -14.02 26.77
N THR A 254 8.34 -14.65 26.66
CA THR A 254 8.53 -16.09 26.94
C THR A 254 8.76 -16.41 28.42
N SER A 255 8.86 -15.39 29.28
CA SER A 255 8.85 -15.60 30.73
C SER A 255 7.41 -15.88 31.19
N PRO A 256 7.11 -17.08 31.70
CA PRO A 256 5.78 -17.38 32.21
C PRO A 256 5.46 -16.45 33.39
N LYS A 257 4.23 -15.94 33.42
CA LYS A 257 3.61 -15.50 34.68
C LYS A 257 3.13 -16.72 35.46
#